data_AF-A0A7S2TCR5-F1
#
_entry.id   AF-A0A7S2TCR5-F1
#
_cell.length_a   1.000
_cell.length_b   1.000
_cell.length_c   1.000
_cell.angle_alpha   90.00
_cell.angle_beta   90.00
_cell.angle_gamma   90.00
#
_symmetry.space_group_name_H-M   'P 1'
#
loop_
_entity.id
_entity.type
_entity.pdbx_description
1 polymer ?
#
loop_
_entity_poly.entity_id
_entity_poly.type
_entity_poly.pdbx_seq_one_letter_code
_entity_poly.pdbx_strand_id
1 'polypeptide(L)'
;FGPPVVMGTESIMSKKAHGTTEKPPQKNLLWGCNWEKADEICCFNRHYAEHSGYFMLTQWPKQVNRTEATKYYDSVTGKLLFTAPIGRNFEEFLKESRAHGWPSFRDEEVNWEYVRVLPGGEAVSVDGTHLGHNLPDSKGNRYCINLVC
;
A
#
# COMPACT_ATOMS: atom_id res chain seq x y z
N PHE A 1 -3.25 15.68 7.81
CA PHE A 1 -2.30 14.63 8.23
C PHE A 1 -1.05 15.28 8.75
N GLY A 2 -0.46 14.74 9.82
CA GLY A 2 0.73 15.33 10.44
C GLY A 2 2.00 15.01 9.65
N PRO A 3 3.08 15.82 9.80
CA PRO A 3 4.39 15.46 9.26
C PRO A 3 4.81 14.06 9.75
N PRO A 4 5.59 13.30 8.95
CA PRO A 4 6.29 13.67 7.73
C PRO A 4 5.49 13.50 6.42
N VAL A 5 4.16 13.35 6.49
CA VAL A 5 3.31 13.11 5.32
C VAL A 5 3.57 14.09 4.18
N VAL A 6 3.87 13.56 2.99
CA VAL A 6 3.93 14.34 1.75
C VAL A 6 2.56 14.32 1.07
N MET A 7 1.90 15.47 1.05
CA MET A 7 0.60 15.64 0.43
C MET A 7 0.71 15.61 -1.10
N GLY A 8 -0.23 14.94 -1.75
CA GLY A 8 -0.44 14.98 -3.20
C GLY A 8 -1.67 15.80 -3.58
N THR A 9 -1.87 15.99 -4.87
CA THR A 9 -3.07 16.62 -5.46
C THR A 9 -3.93 15.59 -6.15
N GLU A 10 -5.24 15.83 -6.25
CA GLU A 10 -6.19 14.95 -6.95
C GLU A 10 -5.80 14.63 -8.39
N SER A 11 -5.04 15.52 -9.06
CA SER A 11 -4.53 15.31 -10.41
C SER A 11 -3.65 14.07 -10.56
N ILE A 12 -2.99 13.59 -9.48
CA ILE A 12 -2.22 12.33 -9.49
C ILE A 12 -3.10 11.16 -9.90
N MET A 13 -4.37 11.17 -9.50
CA MET A 13 -5.32 10.11 -9.77
C MET A 13 -6.29 10.45 -10.91
N SER A 14 -5.96 11.45 -11.73
CA SER A 14 -6.69 11.72 -12.97
C SER A 14 -6.62 10.53 -13.93
N LYS A 15 -7.62 10.43 -14.81
CA LYS A 15 -7.71 9.37 -15.80
C LYS A 15 -6.47 9.36 -16.71
N LYS A 16 -5.89 8.17 -16.86
CA LYS A 16 -4.73 7.87 -17.72
C LYS A 16 -5.12 6.78 -18.73
N ALA A 17 -4.13 6.16 -19.37
CA ALA A 17 -4.36 5.09 -20.36
C ALA A 17 -5.08 3.86 -19.78
N HIS A 18 -4.93 3.57 -18.48
CA HIS A 18 -5.53 2.41 -17.81
C HIS A 18 -6.11 2.81 -16.45
N GLY A 19 -7.33 3.36 -16.45
CA GLY A 19 -7.94 3.86 -15.21
C GLY A 19 -7.21 5.10 -14.69
N THR A 20 -6.68 5.06 -13.48
CA THR A 20 -5.83 6.12 -12.90
C THR A 20 -4.34 5.88 -13.10
N THR A 21 -3.93 4.81 -13.77
CA THR A 21 -2.54 4.45 -14.03
C THR A 21 -2.25 4.41 -15.54
N GLU A 22 -0.97 4.45 -15.94
CA GLU A 22 -0.60 4.32 -17.37
C GLU A 22 -0.70 2.89 -17.90
N LYS A 23 -0.61 1.90 -17.01
CA LYS A 23 -0.54 0.47 -17.36
C LYS A 23 -1.29 -0.36 -16.31
N PRO A 24 -1.77 -1.56 -16.66
CA PRO A 24 -2.27 -2.50 -15.66
C PRO A 24 -1.13 -3.01 -14.75
N PRO A 25 -1.44 -3.68 -13.63
CA PRO A 25 -0.44 -4.32 -12.79
C PRO A 25 0.41 -5.34 -13.55
N GLN A 26 1.62 -5.58 -13.06
CA GLN A 26 2.51 -6.61 -13.57
C GLN A 26 1.89 -8.00 -13.40
N LYS A 27 2.09 -8.91 -14.38
CA LYS A 27 1.38 -10.21 -14.42
C LYS A 27 1.76 -11.18 -13.30
N ASN A 28 3.01 -11.18 -12.85
CA ASN A 28 3.53 -12.14 -11.88
C ASN A 28 3.69 -11.48 -10.51
N LEU A 29 2.58 -11.09 -9.89
CA LEU A 29 2.59 -10.46 -8.58
C LEU A 29 3.15 -11.41 -7.50
N LEU A 30 3.87 -10.82 -6.54
CA LEU A 30 4.43 -11.57 -5.43
C LEU A 30 3.32 -12.19 -4.56
N TRP A 31 3.72 -13.20 -3.81
CA TRP A 31 2.92 -13.84 -2.77
C TRP A 31 1.61 -14.49 -3.25
N GLY A 32 1.44 -14.68 -4.56
CA GLY A 32 0.21 -15.24 -5.11
C GLY A 32 -0.97 -14.27 -5.06
N CYS A 33 -0.70 -12.97 -5.08
CA CYS A 33 -1.74 -11.95 -5.21
C CYS A 33 -2.52 -12.12 -6.52
N ASN A 34 -3.83 -11.90 -6.46
CA ASN A 34 -4.73 -12.07 -7.59
C ASN A 34 -4.61 -10.86 -8.52
N TRP A 35 -4.22 -11.11 -9.77
CA TRP A 35 -3.96 -10.07 -10.74
C TRP A 35 -5.20 -9.25 -11.12
N GLU A 36 -6.36 -9.89 -11.29
CA GLU A 36 -7.60 -9.20 -11.65
C GLU A 36 -8.07 -8.27 -10.52
N LYS A 37 -7.91 -8.72 -9.26
CA LYS A 37 -8.18 -7.90 -8.08
C LYS A 37 -7.21 -6.72 -7.99
N ALA A 38 -5.93 -6.93 -8.29
CA ALA A 38 -4.95 -5.84 -8.38
C ALA A 38 -5.36 -4.82 -9.44
N ASP A 39 -5.78 -5.28 -10.61
CA ASP A 39 -6.19 -4.41 -11.72
C ASP A 39 -7.37 -3.52 -11.32
N GLU A 40 -8.40 -4.14 -10.75
CA GLU A 40 -9.59 -3.46 -10.22
C GLU A 40 -9.23 -2.44 -9.12
N ILE A 41 -8.50 -2.86 -8.09
CA ILE A 41 -8.25 -2.05 -6.89
C ILE A 41 -7.23 -0.95 -7.15
N CYS A 42 -6.12 -1.27 -7.80
CA CYS A 42 -5.00 -0.35 -7.93
C CYS A 42 -5.22 0.69 -9.05
N CYS A 43 -6.01 0.36 -10.09
CA CYS A 43 -6.18 1.21 -11.28
C CYS A 43 -7.59 1.81 -11.44
N PHE A 44 -8.64 1.16 -10.93
CA PHE A 44 -10.03 1.56 -11.20
C PHE A 44 -10.85 1.86 -9.94
N ASN A 45 -10.21 1.91 -8.77
CA ASN A 45 -10.86 2.20 -7.50
C ASN A 45 -10.15 3.35 -6.76
N ARG A 46 -10.92 4.08 -5.96
CA ARG A 46 -10.49 5.28 -5.20
C ARG A 46 -11.01 5.31 -3.75
N HIS A 47 -11.91 4.40 -3.41
CA HIS A 47 -12.67 4.47 -2.15
C HIS A 47 -12.64 3.17 -1.37
N TYR A 48 -12.60 2.04 -2.07
CA TYR A 48 -12.60 0.73 -1.46
C TYR A 48 -11.19 0.16 -1.33
N ALA A 49 -11.10 -1.03 -0.77
CA ALA A 49 -9.88 -1.79 -0.64
C ALA A 49 -10.17 -3.24 -1.02
N GLU A 50 -9.13 -4.06 -1.18
CA GLU A 50 -9.27 -5.50 -1.05
C GLU A 50 -9.93 -5.85 0.29
N HIS A 51 -10.57 -7.02 0.40
CA HIS A 51 -11.27 -7.35 1.64
C HIS A 51 -10.31 -7.47 2.83
N SER A 52 -10.77 -7.09 4.02
CA SER A 52 -10.01 -7.21 5.26
C SER A 52 -9.54 -8.65 5.48
N GLY A 53 -8.24 -8.83 5.73
CA GLY A 53 -7.60 -10.11 5.91
C GLY A 53 -7.11 -10.78 4.62
N TYR A 54 -7.29 -10.17 3.43
CA TYR A 54 -6.82 -10.72 2.16
C TYR A 54 -5.36 -11.19 2.22
N PHE A 55 -4.48 -10.36 2.77
CA PHE A 55 -3.05 -10.66 2.92
C PHE A 55 -2.77 -11.97 3.66
N MET A 56 -3.64 -12.39 4.59
CA MET A 56 -3.50 -13.63 5.34
C MET A 56 -3.84 -14.88 4.52
N LEU A 57 -4.59 -14.73 3.43
CA LEU A 57 -4.95 -15.81 2.51
C LEU A 57 -3.90 -16.03 1.41
N THR A 58 -2.94 -15.12 1.29
CA THR A 58 -1.84 -15.20 0.32
C THR A 58 -0.63 -15.96 0.89
N GLN A 59 0.45 -16.07 0.12
CA GLN A 59 1.74 -16.58 0.62
C GLN A 59 2.52 -15.55 1.44
N TRP A 60 2.06 -14.29 1.53
CA TRP A 60 2.78 -13.21 2.21
C TRP A 60 3.15 -13.54 3.65
N PRO A 61 2.25 -14.05 4.52
CA PRO A 61 2.59 -14.34 5.92
C PRO A 61 3.67 -15.43 6.09
N LYS A 62 3.88 -16.24 5.05
CA LYS A 62 4.85 -17.35 5.03
C LYS A 62 6.17 -16.96 4.40
N GLN A 63 6.16 -16.01 3.46
CA GLN A 63 7.32 -15.67 2.62
C GLN A 63 8.00 -14.35 2.98
N VAL A 64 7.30 -13.46 3.67
CA VAL A 64 7.88 -12.19 4.12
C VAL A 64 9.01 -12.45 5.12
N ASN A 65 10.09 -11.68 5.01
CA ASN A 65 11.25 -11.83 5.88
C ASN A 65 10.85 -11.45 7.33
N ARG A 66 11.12 -12.35 8.28
CA ARG A 66 10.78 -12.17 9.69
C ARG A 66 11.88 -11.52 10.52
N THR A 67 13.10 -11.45 9.98
CA THR A 67 14.29 -10.93 10.67
C THR A 67 14.77 -9.61 10.09
N GLU A 68 14.55 -9.36 8.80
CA GLU A 68 14.95 -8.14 8.10
C GLU A 68 13.74 -7.44 7.50
N ALA A 69 13.88 -6.13 7.27
CA ALA A 69 12.85 -5.34 6.60
C ALA A 69 12.62 -5.83 5.16
N THR A 70 11.36 -6.02 4.82
CA THR A 70 10.90 -6.36 3.47
C THR A 70 10.62 -5.09 2.68
N LYS A 71 11.00 -5.09 1.40
CA LYS A 71 10.70 -4.03 0.44
C LYS A 71 9.41 -4.36 -0.31
N TYR A 72 8.51 -3.38 -0.41
CA TYR A 72 7.22 -3.48 -1.07
C TYR A 72 7.20 -2.53 -2.26
N TYR A 73 6.86 -3.06 -3.43
CA TYR A 73 6.95 -2.35 -4.70
C TYR A 73 5.57 -2.19 -5.31
N ASP A 74 5.32 -1.04 -5.92
CA ASP A 74 4.10 -0.72 -6.67
C ASP A 74 3.83 -1.81 -7.71
N SER A 75 2.67 -2.46 -7.60
CA SER A 75 2.27 -3.55 -8.49
C SER A 75 2.21 -3.14 -9.98
N VAL A 76 2.07 -1.84 -10.28
CA VAL A 76 2.03 -1.30 -11.64
C VAL A 76 3.42 -0.91 -12.11
N THR A 77 4.14 -0.08 -11.34
CA THR A 77 5.37 0.57 -11.80
C THR A 77 6.66 -0.14 -11.38
N GLY A 78 6.60 -0.98 -10.34
CA GLY A 78 7.77 -1.60 -9.71
C GLY A 78 8.61 -0.64 -8.86
N LYS A 79 8.13 0.58 -8.60
CA LYS A 79 8.82 1.55 -7.73
C LYS A 79 8.69 1.13 -6.26
N LEU A 80 9.73 1.34 -5.48
CA LEU A 80 9.74 1.00 -4.05
C LEU A 80 8.82 1.92 -3.26
N LEU A 81 7.71 1.41 -2.72
CA LEU A 81 6.73 2.21 -1.98
C LEU A 81 6.95 2.16 -0.47
N PHE A 82 7.29 0.99 0.07
CA PHE A 82 7.45 0.81 1.51
C PHE A 82 8.62 -0.12 1.85
N THR A 83 9.20 0.08 3.03
CA THR A 83 10.17 -0.85 3.63
C THR A 83 9.77 -1.10 5.08
N ALA A 84 9.38 -2.33 5.41
CA ALA A 84 8.84 -2.66 6.73
C ALA A 84 9.25 -4.06 7.21
N PRO A 85 9.41 -4.28 8.53
CA PRO A 85 9.22 -3.27 9.58
C PRO A 85 10.44 -2.35 9.79
N ILE A 86 10.22 -1.13 10.29
CA ILE A 86 11.27 -0.24 10.81
C ILE A 86 10.85 0.23 12.22
N GLY A 87 11.78 0.21 13.18
CA GLY A 87 11.53 0.63 14.57
C GLY A 87 10.66 -0.35 15.39
N ARG A 88 10.33 -1.51 14.82
CA ARG A 88 9.56 -2.60 15.43
C ARG A 88 9.96 -3.95 14.83
N ASN A 89 9.59 -5.04 15.48
CA ASN A 89 9.80 -6.38 14.92
C ASN A 89 8.64 -6.82 14.02
N PHE A 90 8.84 -7.92 13.28
CA PHE A 90 7.84 -8.43 12.34
C PHE A 90 6.53 -8.88 13.02
N GLU A 91 6.59 -9.43 14.24
CA GLU A 91 5.38 -9.84 14.96
C GLU A 91 4.53 -8.64 15.38
N GLU A 92 5.14 -7.52 15.75
CA GLU A 92 4.45 -6.26 16.02
C GLU A 92 3.78 -5.70 14.76
N PHE A 93 4.50 -5.70 13.63
CA PHE A 93 3.96 -5.31 12.33
C PHE A 93 2.76 -6.18 11.92
N LEU A 94 2.91 -7.50 12.05
CA LEU A 94 1.87 -8.47 11.71
C LEU A 94 0.65 -8.34 12.63
N LYS A 95 0.88 -8.16 13.94
CA LYS A 95 -0.19 -7.97 14.92
C LYS A 95 -1.01 -6.73 14.60
N GLU A 96 -0.35 -5.62 14.28
CA GLU A 96 -1.04 -4.39 13.88
C GLU A 96 -1.81 -4.57 12.57
N SER A 97 -1.17 -5.19 11.56
CA SER A 97 -1.80 -5.46 10.28
C SER A 97 -3.05 -6.35 10.42
N ARG A 98 -3.01 -7.36 11.28
CA ARG A 98 -4.17 -8.21 11.60
C ARG A 98 -5.28 -7.46 12.32
N ALA A 99 -4.92 -6.60 13.28
CA ALA A 99 -5.90 -5.83 14.04
C ALA A 99 -6.71 -4.88 13.15
N HIS A 100 -6.10 -4.39 12.06
CA HIS A 100 -6.75 -3.45 11.15
C HIS A 100 -7.21 -4.05 9.83
N GLY A 101 -6.80 -5.27 9.49
CA GLY A 101 -7.26 -5.99 8.30
C GLY A 101 -6.37 -5.90 7.08
N TRP A 102 -5.38 -5.00 7.07
CA TRP A 102 -4.46 -4.78 5.94
C TRP A 102 -3.04 -4.57 6.46
N PRO A 103 -2.00 -4.89 5.65
CA PRO A 103 -0.64 -4.41 5.89
C PRO A 103 -0.64 -2.95 6.33
N SER A 104 -0.17 -2.70 7.55
CA SER A 104 -0.30 -1.40 8.21
C SER A 104 1.07 -0.79 8.47
N PHE A 105 1.41 0.23 7.69
CA PHE A 105 2.72 0.87 7.72
C PHE A 105 2.72 2.13 8.59
N ARG A 106 3.90 2.51 9.11
CA ARG A 106 4.17 3.76 9.84
C ARG A 106 5.06 4.69 9.03
N ASP A 107 5.21 5.92 9.49
CA ASP A 107 5.84 7.02 8.72
C ASP A 107 7.27 6.70 8.28
N GLU A 108 8.04 6.00 9.10
CA GLU A 108 9.42 5.57 8.82
C GLU A 108 9.51 4.49 7.75
N GLU A 109 8.40 3.79 7.49
CA GLU A 109 8.31 2.67 6.55
C GLU A 109 7.86 3.13 5.15
N VAL A 110 7.50 4.40 4.97
CA VAL A 110 7.01 4.97 3.71
C VAL A 110 8.14 5.58 2.89
N ASN A 111 8.23 5.22 1.60
CA ASN A 111 9.07 5.94 0.65
C ASN A 111 8.34 7.17 0.10
N TRP A 112 8.59 8.32 0.74
CA TRP A 112 8.02 9.61 0.35
C TRP A 112 8.49 10.13 -1.00
N GLU A 113 9.46 9.51 -1.66
CA GLU A 113 9.77 9.81 -3.06
C GLU A 113 8.59 9.44 -3.97
N TYR A 114 7.94 8.30 -3.70
CA TYR A 114 6.93 7.70 -4.58
C TYR A 114 5.53 7.57 -3.97
N VAL A 115 5.35 7.82 -2.68
CA VAL A 115 4.03 7.79 -2.03
C VAL A 115 3.52 9.19 -1.73
N ARG A 116 2.22 9.43 -1.92
CA ARG A 116 1.53 10.64 -1.53
C ARG A 116 0.26 10.31 -0.74
N VAL A 117 -0.15 11.24 0.11
CA VAL A 117 -1.48 11.22 0.74
C VAL A 117 -2.32 12.35 0.13
N LEU A 118 -3.51 12.03 -0.36
CA LEU A 118 -4.46 13.00 -0.89
C LEU A 118 -5.34 13.60 0.22
N PRO A 119 -6.00 14.74 -0.02
CA PRO A 119 -7.07 15.20 0.87
C PRO A 119 -8.08 14.08 1.15
N GLY A 120 -8.45 13.90 2.42
CA GLY A 120 -9.31 12.78 2.84
C GLY A 120 -8.58 11.49 3.22
N GLY A 121 -7.27 11.38 2.93
CA GLY A 121 -6.41 10.32 3.47
C GLY A 121 -6.11 9.18 2.52
N GLU A 122 -6.55 9.25 1.27
CA GLU A 122 -6.17 8.26 0.27
C GLU A 122 -4.64 8.25 0.08
N ALA A 123 -4.04 7.08 0.23
CA ALA A 123 -2.62 6.84 -0.05
C ALA A 123 -2.47 6.33 -1.48
N VAL A 124 -1.61 6.99 -2.26
CA VAL A 124 -1.44 6.72 -3.69
C VAL A 124 0.05 6.71 -4.06
N SER A 125 0.40 6.02 -5.15
CA SER A 125 1.70 6.23 -5.79
C SER A 125 1.69 7.53 -6.60
N VAL A 126 2.86 8.14 -6.80
CA VAL A 126 3.00 9.35 -7.63
C VAL A 126 2.58 9.15 -9.09
N ASP A 127 2.48 7.90 -9.55
CA ASP A 127 2.06 7.55 -10.92
C ASP A 127 0.55 7.23 -11.02
N GLY A 128 -0.17 7.31 -9.89
CA GLY A 128 -1.63 7.17 -9.85
C GLY A 128 -2.15 5.80 -9.45
N THR A 129 -1.32 4.95 -8.84
CA THR A 129 -1.77 3.67 -8.25
C THR A 129 -2.50 3.96 -6.95
N HIS A 130 -3.75 3.49 -6.81
CA HIS A 130 -4.45 3.51 -5.53
C HIS A 130 -3.82 2.47 -4.60
N LEU A 131 -3.30 2.89 -3.45
CA LEU A 131 -2.60 1.99 -2.53
C LEU A 131 -3.47 1.64 -1.33
N GLY A 132 -4.27 2.58 -0.83
CA GLY A 132 -5.10 2.41 0.35
C GLY A 132 -5.32 3.74 1.04
N HIS A 133 -5.25 3.79 2.38
CA HIS A 133 -5.53 5.00 3.13
C HIS A 133 -4.63 5.19 4.36
N ASN A 134 -4.25 6.44 4.62
CA ASN A 134 -3.75 6.88 5.92
C ASN A 134 -4.94 7.08 6.87
N LEU A 135 -4.99 6.26 7.91
CA LEU A 135 -6.02 6.22 8.94
C LEU A 135 -5.35 6.39 10.32
N PRO A 136 -4.98 7.63 10.69
CA PRO A 136 -4.26 7.90 11.93
C PRO A 136 -4.98 7.37 13.16
N ASP A 137 -4.19 6.93 14.13
CA ASP A 137 -4.64 6.47 15.45
C ASP A 137 -3.90 7.23 16.56
N SER A 138 -4.04 6.76 17.81
CA SER A 138 -3.35 7.37 18.95
C SER A 138 -1.82 7.28 18.89
N LYS A 139 -1.24 6.53 17.94
CA LYS A 139 0.20 6.39 17.71
C LYS A 139 0.70 7.23 16.51
N GLY A 140 -0.19 7.99 15.87
CA GLY A 140 0.14 8.82 14.71
C GLY A 140 -0.41 8.26 13.40
N ASN A 141 0.22 8.61 12.27
CA ASN A 141 -0.21 8.14 10.96
C ASN A 141 -0.12 6.61 10.86
N ARG A 142 -1.04 6.01 10.09
CA ARG A 142 -1.08 4.56 9.87
C ARG A 142 -1.64 4.27 8.49
N TYR A 143 -0.82 3.70 7.62
CA TYR A 143 -1.18 3.46 6.23
C TYR A 143 -1.69 2.03 6.08
N CYS A 144 -3.01 1.87 5.98
CA CYS A 144 -3.64 0.61 5.57
C CYS A 144 -3.48 0.46 4.05
N ILE A 145 -2.64 -0.47 3.61
CA ILE A 145 -2.31 -0.63 2.20
C ILE A 145 -2.83 -1.98 1.69
N ASN A 146 -3.44 -1.98 0.51
CA ASN A 146 -3.84 -3.18 -0.22
C ASN A 146 -2.59 -3.99 -0.57
N LEU A 147 -2.52 -5.27 -0.21
CA LEU A 147 -1.38 -6.12 -0.57
C LEU A 147 -1.28 -6.35 -2.08
N VAL A 148 -2.41 -6.32 -2.80
CA VAL A 148 -2.41 -6.42 -4.27
C VAL A 148 -1.76 -5.22 -4.98
N CYS A 149 -1.49 -4.14 -4.23
CA CYS A 149 -0.79 -2.94 -4.68
C CYS A 149 0.60 -2.85 -4.00
#